data_AF-A0A924LFG7-F1
#
_entry.id   AF-A0A924LFG7-F1
#
_cell.length_a   1.000
_cell.length_b   1.000
_cell.length_c   1.000
_cell.angle_alpha   90.00
_cell.angle_beta   90.00
_cell.angle_gamma   90.00
#
_symmetry.space_group_name_H-M   'P 1'
#
loop_
_entity.id
_entity.type
_entity.pdbx_description
1 polymer ?
#
loop_
_entity_poly.entity_id
_entity_poly.type
_entity_poly.pdbx_seq_one_letter_code
_entity_poly.pdbx_strand_id
1 'polypeptide(L)'
;NDQLVHTNVACGLLDLDSCQCSNYQQRKKFVPDCVSLTPAILGEINWLPPSCGYRRLAEGKDLAWWHPLVSGSAETVHTSGVSVRGRAIGERVAGPLDHHIVDWPGTMPRPRQPKPGKPT
;
A
#
# COMPACT_ATOMS: atom_id res chain seq x y z
N ASN A 1 26.24 -4.46 -0.27
CA ASN A 1 25.38 -5.65 -0.08
C ASN A 1 24.04 -5.06 0.27
N ASP A 2 23.24 -4.77 -0.75
CA ASP A 2 22.16 -3.80 -0.61
C ASP A 2 20.87 -4.57 -0.35
N GLN A 3 20.47 -4.59 0.92
CA GLN A 3 19.28 -5.31 1.37
C GLN A 3 18.05 -4.41 1.24
N LEU A 4 17.03 -4.90 0.52
CA LEU A 4 15.73 -4.26 0.52
C LEU A 4 15.04 -4.51 1.87
N VAL A 5 14.60 -3.44 2.51
CA VAL A 5 13.77 -3.48 3.72
C VAL A 5 12.53 -2.61 3.54
N HIS A 6 11.43 -2.96 4.22
CA HIS A 6 10.24 -2.13 4.26
C HIS A 6 10.22 -1.31 5.54
N THR A 7 9.68 -0.10 5.47
CA THR A 7 9.38 0.73 6.63
C THR A 7 7.89 1.03 6.71
N ASN A 8 7.40 1.40 7.89
CA ASN A 8 6.06 1.97 8.03
C ASN A 8 6.05 3.51 7.86
N VAL A 9 7.10 4.08 7.27
CA VAL A 9 7.20 5.52 7.02
C VAL A 9 6.54 5.87 5.70
N ALA A 10 5.60 6.82 5.75
CA ALA A 10 4.89 7.33 4.59
C ALA A 10 5.48 8.66 4.12
N CYS A 11 5.50 8.86 2.80
CA CYS A 11 5.87 10.15 2.23
C CYS A 11 4.93 11.27 2.70
N GLY A 12 5.42 12.52 2.69
CA GLY A 12 4.68 13.67 3.20
C GLY A 12 3.39 14.03 2.46
N LEU A 13 3.08 13.36 1.34
CA LEU A 13 1.83 13.50 0.61
C LEU A 13 0.81 12.38 0.87
N LEU A 14 1.15 11.34 1.63
CA LEU A 14 0.16 10.33 2.01
C LEU A 14 -0.68 10.86 3.17
N ASP A 15 -1.98 10.96 2.96
CA ASP A 15 -2.93 11.18 4.05
C ASP A 15 -3.12 9.86 4.81
N LEU A 16 -2.72 9.82 6.09
CA LEU A 16 -2.65 8.60 6.88
C LEU A 16 -4.02 8.06 7.30
N ASP A 17 -5.07 8.88 7.21
CA ASP A 17 -6.43 8.45 7.48
C ASP A 17 -7.06 7.83 6.23
N SER A 18 -7.26 8.60 5.17
CA SER A 18 -7.81 8.11 3.90
C SER A 18 -6.91 7.11 3.18
N CYS A 19 -5.61 7.06 3.50
CA CYS A 19 -4.59 6.28 2.79
C CYS A 19 -4.49 6.62 1.30
N GLN A 20 -4.78 7.88 0.95
CA GLN A 20 -4.69 8.40 -0.40
C GLN A 20 -3.64 9.50 -0.49
N CYS A 21 -3.08 9.69 -1.68
CA CYS A 21 -2.17 10.80 -1.91
C CYS A 21 -2.96 12.12 -1.98
N SER A 22 -2.64 13.06 -1.10
CA SER A 22 -3.33 14.35 -1.00
C SER A 22 -3.10 15.27 -2.20
N ASN A 23 -2.02 15.06 -2.97
CA ASN A 23 -1.74 15.80 -4.19
C ASN A 23 -1.19 14.88 -5.30
N TYR A 24 -1.99 13.90 -5.71
CA TYR A 24 -1.54 12.90 -6.68
C TYR A 24 -1.10 13.52 -8.02
N GLN A 25 -1.79 14.56 -8.50
CA GLN A 25 -1.50 15.18 -9.80
C GLN A 25 -0.12 15.84 -9.83
N GLN A 26 0.29 16.49 -8.74
CA GLN A 26 1.58 17.19 -8.67
C GLN A 26 2.62 16.47 -7.82
N ARG A 27 2.37 15.21 -7.40
CA ARG A 27 3.17 14.48 -6.42
C ARG A 27 4.67 14.48 -6.70
N LYS A 28 5.09 14.33 -7.97
CA LYS A 28 6.50 14.30 -8.35
C LYS A 28 7.22 15.64 -8.17
N LYS A 29 6.50 16.76 -8.07
CA LYS A 29 7.10 18.07 -7.74
C LYS A 29 7.53 18.15 -6.27
N PHE A 30 6.88 17.37 -5.39
CA PHE A 30 7.10 17.41 -3.94
C PHE A 30 7.81 16.16 -3.41
N VAL A 31 7.63 15.01 -4.07
CA VAL A 31 8.22 13.72 -3.76
C VAL A 31 8.87 13.18 -5.05
N PRO A 32 10.12 13.59 -5.36
CA PRO A 32 10.80 13.21 -6.60
C PRO A 32 10.93 11.69 -6.79
N ASP A 33 11.09 10.96 -5.68
CA ASP A 33 11.21 9.50 -5.66
C ASP A 33 9.87 8.76 -5.85
N CYS A 34 8.75 9.49 -6.01
CA CYS A 34 7.46 8.87 -6.23
C CYS A 34 7.41 8.15 -7.59
N VAL A 35 7.33 6.82 -7.53
CA VAL A 35 7.31 5.94 -8.71
C VAL A 35 5.92 5.90 -9.35
N SER A 36 5.87 6.01 -10.68
CA SER A 36 4.66 5.69 -11.44
C SER A 36 4.70 4.23 -11.86
N LEU A 37 3.79 3.41 -11.36
CA LEU A 37 3.66 2.02 -11.77
C LEU A 37 3.08 1.93 -13.18
N THR A 38 3.87 1.38 -14.11
CA THR A 38 3.45 1.06 -15.48
C THR A 38 3.69 -0.43 -15.72
N PRO A 39 2.96 -1.07 -16.65
CA PRO A 39 3.17 -2.48 -16.96
C PRO A 39 4.64 -2.82 -17.30
N ALA A 40 5.35 -1.90 -17.95
CA ALA A 40 6.77 -2.05 -18.29
C ALA A 40 7.67 -2.25 -17.06
N ILE A 41 7.50 -1.44 -16.00
CA ILE A 41 8.40 -1.51 -14.84
C ILE A 41 8.05 -2.62 -13.85
N LEU A 42 6.86 -3.24 -13.95
CA LEU A 42 6.43 -4.27 -13.00
C LEU A 42 7.31 -5.52 -13.04
N GLY A 43 7.93 -5.84 -14.18
CA GLY A 43 8.89 -6.94 -14.29
C GLY A 43 10.29 -6.62 -13.74
N GLU A 44 10.59 -5.34 -13.51
CA GLU A 44 11.91 -4.86 -13.10
C GLU A 44 11.99 -4.60 -11.58
N ILE A 45 10.84 -4.35 -10.93
CA ILE A 45 10.77 -4.04 -9.49
C ILE A 45 10.43 -5.27 -8.65
N ASN A 46 11.19 -5.46 -7.57
CA ASN A 46 11.03 -6.59 -6.65
C ASN A 46 10.51 -6.19 -5.26
N TRP A 47 10.22 -4.89 -5.05
CA TRP A 47 9.85 -4.32 -3.75
C TRP A 47 8.35 -4.11 -3.55
N LEU A 48 7.50 -4.48 -4.52
CA LEU A 48 6.06 -4.38 -4.34
C LEU A 48 5.54 -5.47 -3.38
N PRO A 49 4.68 -5.10 -2.41
CA PRO A 49 4.00 -6.07 -1.55
C PRO A 49 3.29 -7.17 -2.36
N PRO A 50 3.24 -8.43 -1.89
CA PRO A 50 2.50 -9.50 -2.57
C PRO A 50 0.98 -9.24 -2.64
N SER A 51 0.47 -8.31 -1.84
CA SER A 51 -0.92 -7.83 -1.86
C SER A 51 -1.17 -6.72 -2.89
N CYS A 52 -0.14 -6.14 -3.50
CA CYS A 52 -0.27 -5.05 -4.47
C CYS A 52 -1.09 -5.50 -5.69
N GLY A 53 -2.15 -4.76 -6.03
CA GLY A 53 -3.02 -5.09 -7.17
C GLY A 53 -2.25 -5.21 -8.49
N TYR A 54 -1.33 -4.28 -8.76
CA TYR A 54 -0.49 -4.31 -9.97
C TYR A 54 0.38 -5.56 -10.04
N ARG A 55 1.07 -5.91 -8.95
CA ARG A 55 1.90 -7.11 -8.87
C ARG A 55 1.07 -8.37 -9.09
N ARG A 56 -0.08 -8.48 -8.42
CA ARG A 56 -0.98 -9.65 -8.56
C ARG A 56 -1.41 -9.84 -10.01
N LEU A 57 -1.86 -8.77 -10.67
CA LEU A 57 -2.28 -8.82 -12.06
C LEU A 57 -1.13 -9.18 -13.01
N ALA A 58 0.07 -8.63 -12.78
CA ALA A 58 1.27 -8.96 -13.56
C ALA A 58 1.69 -10.44 -13.39
N GLU A 59 1.45 -11.02 -12.22
CA GLU A 59 1.67 -12.45 -11.93
C GLU A 59 0.53 -13.36 -12.42
N GLY A 60 -0.47 -12.83 -13.15
CA GLY A 60 -1.62 -13.61 -13.63
C GLY A 60 -2.62 -14.01 -12.55
N LYS A 61 -2.61 -13.35 -11.39
CA LYS A 61 -3.53 -13.59 -10.27
C LYS A 61 -4.68 -12.58 -10.29
N ASP A 62 -5.82 -12.99 -9.74
CA ASP A 62 -6.94 -12.09 -9.51
C ASP A 62 -6.66 -11.05 -8.42
N LEU A 63 -7.41 -9.95 -8.44
CA LEU A 63 -7.45 -8.99 -7.34
C LEU A 63 -8.03 -9.64 -6.09
N ALA A 64 -7.52 -9.24 -4.91
CA ALA A 64 -8.06 -9.75 -3.65
C ALA A 64 -9.52 -9.28 -3.45
N TRP A 65 -10.33 -10.08 -2.75
CA TRP A 65 -11.76 -9.77 -2.54
C TRP A 65 -12.00 -8.40 -1.89
N TRP A 66 -11.07 -7.94 -1.06
CA TRP A 66 -11.13 -6.65 -0.37
C TRP A 66 -10.69 -5.46 -1.23
N HIS A 67 -10.21 -5.72 -2.46
CA HIS A 67 -9.76 -4.68 -3.36
C HIS A 67 -10.96 -3.81 -3.81
N PRO A 68 -10.83 -2.48 -3.93
CA PRO A 68 -11.97 -1.61 -4.27
C PRO A 68 -12.64 -1.97 -5.61
N LEU A 69 -11.87 -2.36 -6.61
CA LEU A 69 -12.41 -2.80 -7.92
C LEU A 69 -13.18 -4.13 -7.86
N VAL A 70 -13.02 -4.92 -6.78
CA VAL A 70 -13.74 -6.19 -6.58
C VAL A 70 -14.92 -5.99 -5.61
N SER A 71 -14.66 -5.32 -4.50
CA SER A 71 -15.66 -5.08 -3.44
C SER A 71 -16.61 -3.93 -3.73
N GLY A 72 -16.30 -3.07 -4.70
CA GLY A 72 -17.07 -1.86 -5.00
C GLY A 72 -16.89 -0.72 -3.99
N SER A 73 -16.09 -0.91 -2.93
CA SER A 73 -15.91 0.08 -1.87
C SER A 73 -14.44 0.27 -1.51
N ALA A 74 -14.01 1.53 -1.41
CA ALA A 74 -12.70 1.89 -0.90
C ALA A 74 -12.54 1.50 0.58
N GLU A 75 -13.62 1.52 1.36
CA GLU A 75 -13.57 1.20 2.79
C GLU A 75 -13.25 -0.27 3.08
N THR A 76 -13.40 -1.16 2.09
CA THR A 76 -13.12 -2.60 2.28
C THR A 76 -11.65 -2.86 2.65
N VAL A 77 -10.70 -2.06 2.16
CA VAL A 77 -9.28 -2.21 2.53
C VAL A 77 -9.04 -1.89 4.01
N HIS A 78 -9.82 -0.96 4.57
CA HIS A 78 -9.72 -0.55 5.96
C HIS A 78 -10.45 -1.55 6.88
N THR A 79 -11.69 -1.90 6.55
CA THR A 79 -12.51 -2.82 7.34
C THR A 79 -11.96 -4.25 7.35
N SER A 80 -11.31 -4.69 6.27
CA SER A 80 -10.59 -5.96 6.21
C SER A 80 -9.25 -5.94 6.97
N GLY A 81 -8.77 -4.78 7.42
CA GLY A 81 -7.54 -4.65 8.19
C GLY A 81 -6.24 -4.82 7.39
N VAL A 82 -6.30 -4.70 6.06
CA VAL A 82 -5.12 -4.78 5.18
C VAL A 82 -4.48 -3.43 4.89
N SER A 83 -5.18 -2.34 5.22
CA SER A 83 -4.71 -0.96 5.05
C SER A 83 -3.53 -0.61 5.96
N VAL A 84 -2.81 0.44 5.57
CA VAL A 84 -1.77 1.10 6.36
C VAL A 84 -2.35 2.08 7.41
N ARG A 85 -3.67 2.37 7.36
CA ARG A 85 -4.37 3.25 8.32
C ARG A 85 -4.08 2.80 9.75
N GLY A 86 -3.58 3.72 10.58
CA GLY A 86 -3.20 3.44 11.98
C GLY A 86 -1.93 2.59 12.15
N ARG A 87 -1.18 2.31 11.08
CA ARG A 87 0.07 1.52 11.11
C ARG A 87 1.28 2.28 10.59
N ALA A 88 1.04 3.28 9.73
CA ALA A 88 2.07 4.13 9.14
C ALA A 88 2.26 5.45 9.90
N ILE A 89 3.47 6.02 9.80
CA ILE A 89 3.86 7.31 10.36
C ILE A 89 4.40 8.22 9.24
N GLY A 90 4.14 9.52 9.32
CA GLY A 90 4.65 10.47 8.32
C GLY A 90 6.16 10.68 8.47
N GLU A 91 6.87 10.79 7.35
CA GLU A 91 8.33 10.98 7.28
C GLU A 91 8.85 12.14 8.12
N ARG A 92 8.07 13.22 8.27
CA ARG A 92 8.45 14.41 9.05
C ARG A 92 8.50 14.16 10.56
N VAL A 93 7.84 13.11 11.03
CA VAL A 93 7.72 12.77 12.45
C VAL A 93 8.50 11.49 12.78
N ALA A 94 8.73 10.63 11.79
CA ALA A 94 9.37 9.33 11.97
C ALA A 94 10.80 9.42 12.55
N GLY A 95 11.59 10.42 12.15
CA GLY A 95 13.02 10.43 12.46
C GLY A 95 13.78 9.38 11.64
N PRO A 96 14.83 8.73 12.19
CA PRO A 96 15.62 7.73 11.47
C PRO A 96 14.80 6.53 10.97
N LEU A 97 14.94 6.17 9.68
CA LEU A 97 14.14 5.13 9.02
C LEU A 97 14.40 3.72 9.55
N ASP A 98 15.59 3.47 10.09
CA ASP A 98 15.99 2.19 10.68
C ASP A 98 15.18 1.83 11.94
N HIS A 99 14.64 2.83 12.65
CA HIS A 99 13.70 2.62 13.76
C HIS A 99 12.30 2.16 13.31
N HIS A 100 12.02 2.20 12.00
CA HIS A 100 10.69 1.98 11.43
C HIS A 100 10.63 0.76 10.50
N ILE A 101 11.65 -0.11 10.55
CA ILE A 101 11.70 -1.33 9.76
C ILE A 101 10.58 -2.28 10.19
N VAL A 102 9.82 -2.79 9.22
CA VAL A 102 8.68 -3.68 9.44
C VAL A 102 8.60 -4.77 8.37
N ASP A 103 8.20 -5.98 8.75
CA ASP A 103 8.14 -7.11 7.80
C ASP A 103 6.79 -7.28 7.10
N TRP A 104 5.72 -6.76 7.72
CA TRP A 104 4.35 -7.04 7.27
C TRP A 104 4.06 -6.65 5.80
N PRO A 105 4.66 -5.60 5.19
CA PRO A 105 4.43 -5.30 3.78
C PRO A 105 4.99 -6.37 2.84
N GLY A 106 6.01 -7.11 3.27
CA GLY A 106 6.60 -8.22 2.50
C GLY A 106 5.75 -9.49 2.51
N THR A 107 4.66 -9.53 3.28
CA THR A 107 3.82 -10.72 3.47
C THR A 107 2.40 -10.48 2.97
N MET A 108 1.71 -11.55 2.55
CA MET A 108 0.28 -11.45 2.21
C MET A 108 -0.51 -11.21 3.50
N PRO A 109 -1.29 -10.11 3.61
CA PRO A 109 -2.04 -9.83 4.82
C PRO A 109 -3.17 -10.85 5.03
N ARG A 110 -3.56 -11.07 6.28
CA ARG A 110 -4.71 -11.89 6.67
C ARG A 110 -5.94 -10.99 6.84
N PRO A 111 -6.81 -10.85 5.84
CA PRO A 111 -7.94 -9.94 5.93
C PRO A 111 -9.01 -10.49 6.89
N ARG A 112 -9.65 -9.61 7.65
CA ARG A 112 -10.88 -9.93 8.37
C ARG A 112 -11.98 -10.19 7.35
N GLN A 113 -12.63 -11.35 7.41
CA GLN A 113 -13.73 -11.65 6.49
C GLN A 113 -14.95 -10.76 6.76
N PRO A 114 -15.76 -10.45 5.74
CA PRO A 114 -17.04 -9.80 5.93
C PRO A 114 -17.91 -10.66 6.83
N LYS A 115 -18.55 -10.06 7.85
CA LYS A 115 -19.58 -10.77 8.60
C LYS A 115 -20.75 -11.05 7.64
N PRO A 116 -21.34 -12.26 7.62
CA PRO A 116 -22.54 -12.52 6.83
C PRO A 116 -23.66 -11.54 7.24
N GLY A 117 -24.25 -10.83 6.27
CA GLY A 117 -25.53 -10.14 6.46
C GLY A 117 -25.51 -8.62 6.73
N LYS A 118 -24.47 -7.86 6.36
CA LYS A 118 -24.58 -6.39 6.33
C LYS A 118 -24.42 -5.88 4.89
N PRO A 119 -25.47 -5.32 4.25
CA PRO A 119 -25.33 -4.70 2.95
C PRO A 119 -24.40 -3.49 3.06
N THR A 120 -23.53 -3.34 2.07
CA THR A 120 -22.73 -2.14 1.80
C THR A 120 -23.61 -0.92 1.60
#